data_AF-A0A2K9L9P6-F1
#
_entry.id   AF-A0A2K9L9P6-F1
#
_cell.length_a   1.000
_cell.length_b   1.000
_cell.length_c   1.000
_cell.angle_alpha   90.00
_cell.angle_beta   90.00
_cell.angle_gamma   90.00
#
_symmetry.space_group_name_H-M   'P 1'
#
loop_
_entity.id
_entity.type
_entity.pdbx_description
1 polymer ?
#
loop_
_entity_poly.entity_id
_entity_poly.type
_entity_poly.pdbx_seq_one_letter_code
_entity_poly.pdbx_strand_id
1 'polypeptide(L)'
;MTRLAPLRFAELKAGGRLPSPSGPALRLIELLACDTTALSEIVREVQQDPALTGRILKLANASAFARPRPAVAITVDVLMTIGLPALRQWALACALIDGYRSGLCKALDYPAFWSRAIARGAAAQTLGAALRLAPPAELYTLGLVADIGLLGLASIEPERFGPILAQTGPTRAERLAAEQAAFGFDERGLAIGLLRDWGFPALFVDAVERALYPPAEPTAVAPRAQRLAWLLALADRLAALIDLDDPARRAHLQPLLDEARRLDLDAQRFLALADDSLTAWREWSAVFALPTYTLTPFSTLAMTTEEPPQSGQRPLRVLVVDDDSALRRLLEHQLGKAGYQVRTAADGRQGLHEALAWRPDILLTDLLMPHQDGFELIRKLRASELGQSLYCIVLSVVDDEGPMSEAFALGADDYLAKPLKPRTLLARLDAGARIVRLQKTLAERNLALNQALRQVEAQASTDALTGLPNRRYIEARLAQECAAAARSGRALSWLLLDIDHLRRVNDTYGQAVGDAVLVEVARRIQHTKRRSDVAARLGGGSFAIIAVDTPPPAARQLAERLRRAVAAADIAVGGKNIPVTVSIGLAGYTAGGGTIDALRQAAEDALERAKAQGCNRVDCQAQPSA
;
A
#
# COMPACT_ATOMS: atom_id res chain seq x y z
N MET A 1 -12.21 13.23 -40.91
CA MET A 1 -12.70 13.28 -39.51
C MET A 1 -13.82 14.29 -39.46
N THR A 2 -15.06 13.87 -39.26
CA THR A 2 -16.21 14.75 -39.47
C THR A 2 -16.76 15.19 -38.12
N ARG A 3 -16.36 16.37 -37.66
CA ARG A 3 -17.01 17.04 -36.52
C ARG A 3 -18.47 17.33 -36.88
N LEU A 4 -19.39 17.17 -35.94
CA LEU A 4 -20.78 17.62 -36.13
C LEU A 4 -20.75 19.14 -36.40
N ALA A 5 -21.22 19.54 -37.58
CA ALA A 5 -21.23 20.95 -37.97
C ALA A 5 -22.13 21.77 -37.02
N PRO A 6 -21.74 22.98 -36.59
CA PRO A 6 -22.52 23.79 -35.64
C PRO A 6 -23.97 24.04 -36.08
N LEU A 7 -24.18 24.30 -37.38
CA LEU A 7 -25.52 24.49 -37.96
C LEU A 7 -26.39 23.25 -37.79
N ARG A 8 -25.82 22.08 -38.06
CA ARG A 8 -26.52 20.80 -37.91
C ARG A 8 -26.86 20.50 -36.45
N PHE A 9 -25.99 20.85 -35.51
CA PHE A 9 -26.31 20.74 -34.08
C PHE A 9 -27.47 21.66 -33.68
N ALA A 10 -27.49 22.91 -34.17
CA ALA A 10 -28.57 23.84 -33.90
C ALA A 10 -29.93 23.33 -34.43
N GLU A 11 -29.96 22.70 -35.61
CA GLU A 11 -31.15 22.04 -36.16
C GLU A 11 -31.65 20.90 -35.26
N LEU A 12 -30.73 20.03 -34.80
CA LEU A 12 -31.06 18.93 -33.88
C LEU A 12 -31.61 19.46 -32.55
N LYS A 13 -31.05 20.56 -32.03
CA LYS A 13 -31.53 21.22 -30.82
C LYS A 13 -32.92 21.83 -31.00
N ALA A 14 -33.16 22.49 -32.13
CA ALA A 14 -34.47 23.05 -32.47
C ALA A 14 -35.56 21.97 -32.55
N GLY A 15 -35.18 20.72 -32.87
CA GLY A 15 -36.08 19.57 -32.85
C GLY A 15 -36.59 19.15 -31.46
N GLY A 16 -36.04 19.71 -30.36
CA GLY A 16 -36.58 19.54 -29.00
C GLY A 16 -36.45 18.13 -28.40
N ARG A 17 -35.76 17.21 -29.06
CA ARG A 17 -35.61 15.79 -28.65
C ARG A 17 -34.27 15.49 -27.97
N LEU A 18 -33.36 16.47 -27.92
CA LEU A 18 -32.07 16.27 -27.25
C LEU A 18 -32.27 16.18 -25.72
N PRO A 19 -31.41 15.43 -25.01
CA PRO A 19 -31.45 15.38 -23.56
C PRO A 19 -31.36 16.77 -22.95
N SER A 20 -32.35 17.13 -22.15
CA SER A 20 -32.43 18.42 -21.48
C SER A 20 -32.71 18.24 -19.99
N PRO A 21 -32.15 19.09 -19.13
CA PRO A 21 -32.46 19.06 -17.70
C PRO A 21 -33.94 19.39 -17.45
N SER A 22 -34.51 18.80 -16.39
CA SER A 22 -35.89 19.03 -15.96
C SER A 22 -35.99 19.03 -14.43
N GLY A 23 -37.07 19.61 -13.88
CA GLY A 23 -37.39 19.53 -12.45
C GLY A 23 -36.54 20.46 -11.56
N PRO A 24 -36.37 20.14 -10.26
CA PRO A 24 -35.66 20.99 -9.29
C PRO A 24 -34.21 21.32 -9.70
N ALA A 25 -33.53 20.39 -10.37
CA ALA A 25 -32.20 20.59 -10.90
C ALA A 25 -32.13 21.65 -12.01
N LEU A 26 -33.17 21.77 -12.85
CA LEU A 26 -33.25 22.83 -13.86
C LEU A 26 -33.31 24.21 -13.19
N ARG A 27 -34.16 24.36 -12.15
CA ARG A 27 -34.27 25.60 -11.39
C ARG A 27 -32.95 25.99 -10.73
N LEU A 28 -32.21 25.01 -10.18
CA LEU A 28 -30.86 25.25 -9.66
C LEU A 28 -29.89 25.71 -10.75
N ILE A 29 -29.94 25.11 -11.95
CA ILE A 29 -29.10 25.52 -13.10
C ILE A 29 -29.39 26.96 -13.52
N GLU A 30 -30.67 27.34 -13.58
CA GLU A 30 -31.12 28.70 -13.92
C GLU A 30 -30.64 29.72 -12.88
N LEU A 31 -30.80 29.41 -11.59
CA LEU A 31 -30.32 30.28 -10.50
C LEU A 31 -28.80 30.46 -10.53
N LEU A 32 -28.05 29.39 -10.86
CA LEU A 32 -26.59 29.40 -11.00
C LEU A 32 -26.10 30.07 -12.28
N ALA A 33 -26.98 30.31 -13.26
CA ALA A 33 -26.66 31.04 -14.49
C ALA A 33 -26.86 32.55 -14.35
N CYS A 34 -27.62 33.00 -13.36
CA CYS A 34 -27.84 34.42 -13.08
C CYS A 34 -26.75 34.99 -12.17
N ASP A 35 -25.93 35.90 -12.70
CA ASP A 35 -24.81 36.54 -11.97
C ASP A 35 -25.27 37.40 -10.78
N THR A 36 -26.56 37.73 -10.70
CA THR A 36 -27.16 38.56 -9.64
C THR A 36 -27.76 37.76 -8.49
N THR A 37 -27.82 36.43 -8.57
CA THR A 37 -28.45 35.59 -7.55
C THR A 37 -27.59 35.54 -6.29
N ALA A 38 -28.18 35.82 -5.12
CA ALA A 38 -27.47 35.70 -3.85
C ALA A 38 -27.19 34.23 -3.50
N LEU A 39 -25.98 33.90 -3.04
CA LEU A 39 -25.61 32.52 -2.66
C LEU A 39 -26.52 31.93 -1.56
N SER A 40 -27.07 32.77 -0.69
CA SER A 40 -28.04 32.36 0.33
C SER A 40 -29.37 31.88 -0.28
N GLU A 41 -29.76 32.42 -1.43
CA GLU A 41 -30.96 31.98 -2.15
C GLU A 41 -30.75 30.60 -2.77
N ILE A 42 -29.57 30.35 -3.35
CA ILE A 42 -29.17 29.04 -3.86
C ILE A 42 -29.18 27.99 -2.73
N VAL A 43 -28.64 28.32 -1.55
CA VAL A 43 -28.68 27.42 -0.38
C VAL A 43 -30.13 27.10 0.01
N ARG A 44 -31.00 28.12 0.09
CA ARG A 44 -32.41 27.93 0.44
C ARG A 44 -33.15 27.04 -0.56
N GLU A 45 -32.89 27.22 -1.85
CA GLU A 45 -33.50 26.42 -2.91
C GLU A 45 -33.03 24.96 -2.87
N VAL A 46 -31.74 24.72 -2.65
CA VAL A 46 -31.23 23.36 -2.48
C VAL A 46 -31.83 22.67 -1.26
N GLN A 47 -31.98 23.38 -0.14
CA GLN A 47 -32.53 22.85 1.11
C GLN A 47 -34.03 22.50 1.03
N GLN A 48 -34.76 22.99 0.01
CA GLN A 48 -36.15 22.59 -0.22
C GLN A 48 -36.28 21.14 -0.73
N ASP A 49 -35.21 20.56 -1.27
CA ASP A 49 -35.16 19.19 -1.76
C ASP A 49 -34.14 18.37 -0.93
N PRO A 50 -34.61 17.50 0.00
CA PRO A 50 -33.73 16.67 0.81
C PRO A 50 -32.83 15.72 0.01
N ALA A 51 -33.31 15.22 -1.15
CA ALA A 51 -32.53 14.33 -1.99
C ALA A 51 -31.39 15.08 -2.69
N LEU A 52 -31.69 16.27 -3.24
CA LEU A 52 -30.69 17.16 -3.80
C LEU A 52 -29.68 17.62 -2.75
N THR A 53 -30.15 17.93 -1.54
CA THR A 53 -29.31 18.29 -0.38
C THR A 53 -28.33 17.17 -0.04
N GLY A 54 -28.82 15.93 0.12
CA GLY A 54 -27.97 14.78 0.40
C GLY A 54 -26.92 14.53 -0.69
N ARG A 55 -27.31 14.66 -1.97
CA ARG A 55 -26.41 14.51 -3.12
C ARG A 55 -25.31 15.57 -3.16
N ILE A 56 -25.63 16.83 -2.88
CA ILE A 56 -24.64 17.92 -2.85
C ILE A 56 -23.70 17.78 -1.65
N LEU A 57 -24.20 17.38 -0.48
CA LEU A 57 -23.35 17.07 0.67
C LEU A 57 -22.39 15.92 0.38
N LYS A 58 -22.87 14.86 -0.28
CA LYS A 58 -22.01 13.75 -0.70
C LYS A 58 -20.95 14.20 -1.71
N LEU A 59 -21.31 15.05 -2.68
CA LEU A 59 -20.34 15.62 -3.63
C LEU A 59 -19.26 16.44 -2.92
N ALA A 60 -19.65 17.28 -1.96
CA ALA A 60 -18.71 18.04 -1.14
C ALA A 60 -17.76 17.13 -0.36
N ASN A 61 -18.29 16.06 0.26
CA ASN A 61 -17.50 15.15 1.10
C ASN A 61 -16.63 14.17 0.29
N ALA A 62 -17.02 13.81 -0.92
CA ALA A 62 -16.19 13.01 -1.83
C ALA A 62 -14.93 13.77 -2.29
N SER A 63 -14.93 15.10 -2.20
CA SER A 63 -13.81 15.96 -2.54
C SER A 63 -12.83 16.25 -1.38
N ALA A 64 -12.88 15.44 -0.29
CA ALA A 64 -12.22 15.68 1.00
C ALA A 64 -10.68 15.63 1.04
N PHE A 65 -10.00 16.25 0.08
CA PHE A 65 -8.64 16.75 0.26
C PHE A 65 -8.60 18.17 0.85
N ALA A 66 -9.75 18.85 0.98
CA ALA A 66 -9.82 20.27 1.37
C ALA A 66 -10.44 20.57 2.75
N ARG A 67 -11.11 19.61 3.42
CA ARG A 67 -11.74 19.83 4.73
C ARG A 67 -11.29 18.80 5.77
N PRO A 68 -10.93 19.22 6.99
CA PRO A 68 -10.58 18.30 8.09
C PRO A 68 -11.80 17.58 8.68
N ARG A 69 -13.02 18.03 8.38
CA ARG A 69 -14.28 17.41 8.82
C ARG A 69 -15.30 17.40 7.68
N PRO A 70 -16.11 16.33 7.57
CA PRO A 70 -17.17 16.25 6.56
C PRO A 70 -18.23 17.34 6.79
N ALA A 71 -18.75 17.91 5.71
CA ALA A 71 -19.88 18.81 5.72
C ALA A 71 -21.15 18.04 6.09
N VAL A 72 -21.89 18.57 7.07
CA VAL A 72 -23.15 17.99 7.58
C VAL A 72 -24.38 18.83 7.19
N ALA A 73 -24.16 20.04 6.67
CA ALA A 73 -25.21 20.96 6.24
C ALA A 73 -24.72 21.78 5.02
N ILE A 74 -25.66 22.20 4.17
CA ILE A 74 -25.35 23.02 3.00
C ILE A 74 -25.32 24.47 3.42
N THR A 75 -24.13 25.04 3.33
CA THR A 75 -23.81 26.43 3.64
C THR A 75 -23.08 27.06 2.47
N VAL A 76 -22.97 28.39 2.46
CA VAL A 76 -22.31 29.12 1.38
C VAL A 76 -20.87 28.65 1.19
N ASP A 77 -20.12 28.42 2.27
CA ASP A 77 -18.75 27.90 2.21
C ASP A 77 -18.66 26.50 1.58
N VAL A 78 -19.66 25.63 1.80
CA VAL A 78 -19.72 24.29 1.17
C VAL A 78 -19.90 24.42 -0.34
N LEU A 79 -20.83 25.27 -0.79
CA LEU A 79 -21.05 25.51 -2.21
C LEU A 79 -19.82 26.12 -2.88
N MET A 80 -19.13 27.06 -2.20
CA MET A 80 -17.90 27.66 -2.70
C MET A 80 -16.73 26.68 -2.77
N THR A 81 -16.71 25.66 -1.89
CA THR A 81 -15.69 24.59 -1.94
C THR A 81 -15.88 23.70 -3.18
N ILE A 82 -17.12 23.40 -3.54
CA ILE A 82 -17.45 22.67 -4.78
C ILE A 82 -17.14 23.54 -6.01
N GLY A 83 -17.48 24.84 -5.93
CA GLY A 83 -17.44 25.78 -7.04
C GLY A 83 -18.78 25.82 -7.77
N LEU A 84 -19.27 27.03 -8.08
CA LEU A 84 -20.56 27.22 -8.77
C LEU A 84 -20.61 26.54 -10.16
N PRO A 85 -19.55 26.57 -10.99
CA PRO A 85 -19.56 25.85 -12.27
C PRO A 85 -19.74 24.35 -12.10
N ALA A 86 -19.01 23.74 -11.15
CA ALA A 86 -19.11 22.31 -10.84
C ALA A 86 -20.50 21.94 -10.30
N LEU A 87 -21.08 22.79 -9.44
CA LEU A 87 -22.43 22.61 -8.90
C LEU A 87 -23.49 22.64 -10.00
N ARG A 88 -23.37 23.57 -10.97
CA ARG A 88 -24.27 23.66 -12.12
C ARG A 88 -24.19 22.42 -13.00
N GLN A 89 -22.98 21.98 -13.33
CA GLN A 89 -22.74 20.77 -14.13
C GLN A 89 -23.24 19.50 -13.41
N TRP A 90 -23.10 19.46 -12.09
CA TRP A 90 -23.60 18.37 -11.27
C TRP A 90 -25.12 18.31 -11.21
N ALA A 91 -25.78 19.47 -11.05
CA ALA A 91 -27.23 19.57 -11.12
C ALA A 91 -27.75 19.06 -12.48
N LEU A 92 -27.08 19.46 -13.57
CA LEU A 92 -27.37 18.96 -14.91
C LEU A 92 -27.25 17.43 -14.99
N ALA A 93 -26.15 16.85 -14.50
CA ALA A 93 -25.96 15.40 -14.50
C ALA A 93 -27.05 14.67 -13.70
N CYS A 94 -27.41 15.17 -12.51
CA CYS A 94 -28.52 14.63 -11.72
C CYS A 94 -29.84 14.64 -12.49
N ALA A 95 -30.18 15.77 -13.12
CA ALA A 95 -31.40 15.92 -13.91
C ALA A 95 -31.46 14.92 -15.07
N LEU A 96 -30.32 14.71 -15.75
CA LEU A 96 -30.24 13.75 -16.86
C LEU A 96 -30.41 12.30 -16.36
N ILE A 97 -29.77 11.93 -15.26
CA ILE A 97 -29.90 10.58 -14.67
C ILE A 97 -31.35 10.31 -14.26
N ASP A 98 -31.98 11.25 -13.57
CA ASP A 98 -33.36 11.06 -13.10
C ASP A 98 -34.38 11.12 -14.24
N GLY A 99 -34.17 11.98 -15.24
CA GLY A 99 -35.07 12.13 -16.39
C GLY A 99 -34.97 10.98 -17.41
N TYR A 100 -33.83 10.31 -17.51
CA TYR A 100 -33.55 9.29 -18.52
C TYR A 100 -33.23 7.92 -17.93
N ARG A 101 -33.98 7.49 -16.91
CA ARG A 101 -33.94 6.10 -16.40
C ARG A 101 -34.49 5.08 -17.40
N SER A 102 -35.28 5.55 -18.35
CA SER A 102 -35.78 4.83 -19.51
C SER A 102 -35.97 5.82 -20.66
N GLY A 103 -36.08 5.33 -21.89
CA GLY A 103 -36.31 6.20 -23.04
C GLY A 103 -36.92 5.49 -24.24
N LEU A 104 -36.94 6.20 -25.37
CA LEU A 104 -37.61 5.77 -26.60
C LEU A 104 -36.83 4.63 -27.30
N CYS A 105 -35.50 4.68 -27.29
CA CYS A 105 -34.67 3.60 -27.83
C CYS A 105 -34.66 2.42 -26.87
N LYS A 106 -35.40 1.34 -27.19
CA LYS A 106 -35.50 0.13 -26.35
C LYS A 106 -34.25 -0.75 -26.37
N ALA A 107 -33.38 -0.59 -27.37
CA ALA A 107 -32.12 -1.32 -27.46
C ALA A 107 -31.04 -0.79 -26.50
N LEU A 108 -31.23 0.41 -25.94
CA LEU A 108 -30.29 0.99 -24.97
C LEU A 108 -30.67 0.53 -23.55
N ASP A 109 -29.74 -0.13 -22.87
CA ASP A 109 -29.84 -0.43 -21.44
C ASP A 109 -29.49 0.84 -20.63
N TYR A 110 -30.50 1.62 -20.26
CA TYR A 110 -30.33 2.89 -19.53
C TYR A 110 -29.70 2.68 -18.13
N PRO A 111 -30.14 1.70 -17.31
CA PRO A 111 -29.46 1.39 -16.05
C PRO A 111 -27.97 1.07 -16.22
N ALA A 112 -27.60 0.23 -17.19
CA ALA A 112 -26.20 -0.11 -17.44
C ALA A 112 -25.42 1.11 -17.95
N PHE A 113 -26.01 1.91 -18.85
CA PHE A 113 -25.42 3.16 -19.35
C PHE A 113 -25.08 4.12 -18.19
N TRP A 114 -26.04 4.38 -17.29
CA TRP A 114 -25.81 5.27 -16.15
C TRP A 114 -24.85 4.69 -15.12
N SER A 115 -24.89 3.38 -14.87
CA SER A 115 -23.91 2.71 -14.01
C SER A 115 -22.48 2.91 -14.53
N ARG A 116 -22.27 2.72 -15.83
CA ARG A 116 -20.97 2.91 -16.49
C ARG A 116 -20.53 4.38 -16.48
N ALA A 117 -21.46 5.31 -16.69
CA ALA A 117 -21.20 6.75 -16.57
C ALA A 117 -20.76 7.15 -15.15
N ILE A 118 -21.41 6.62 -14.12
CA ILE A 118 -21.04 6.84 -12.72
C ILE A 118 -19.67 6.25 -12.40
N ALA A 119 -19.39 5.04 -12.89
CA ALA A 119 -18.07 4.42 -12.72
C ALA A 119 -16.97 5.27 -13.37
N ARG A 120 -17.23 5.83 -14.55
CA ARG A 120 -16.28 6.74 -15.23
C ARG A 120 -16.09 8.03 -14.45
N GLY A 121 -17.17 8.64 -13.97
CA GLY A 121 -17.10 9.80 -13.10
C GLY A 121 -16.23 9.52 -11.87
N ALA A 122 -16.51 8.42 -11.16
CA ALA A 122 -15.78 8.02 -9.96
C ALA A 122 -14.28 7.79 -10.24
N ALA A 123 -13.95 7.11 -11.34
CA ALA A 123 -12.57 6.91 -11.78
C ALA A 123 -11.88 8.24 -12.15
N ALA A 124 -12.56 9.12 -12.90
CA ALA A 124 -12.02 10.44 -13.26
C ALA A 124 -11.76 11.32 -12.03
N GLN A 125 -12.65 11.27 -11.05
CA GLN A 125 -12.51 12.00 -9.78
C GLN A 125 -11.32 11.49 -8.96
N THR A 126 -11.24 10.20 -8.71
CA THR A 126 -10.20 9.56 -7.87
C THR A 126 -8.81 9.69 -8.49
N LEU A 127 -8.65 9.26 -9.74
CA LEU A 127 -7.38 9.37 -10.48
C LEU A 127 -6.98 10.84 -10.69
N GLY A 128 -7.95 11.68 -11.04
CA GLY A 128 -7.72 13.10 -11.30
C GLY A 128 -7.32 13.91 -10.06
N ALA A 129 -7.90 13.58 -8.90
CA ALA A 129 -7.51 14.16 -7.61
C ALA A 129 -6.05 13.81 -7.27
N ALA A 130 -5.65 12.54 -7.44
CA ALA A 130 -4.29 12.09 -7.20
C ALA A 130 -3.25 12.78 -8.10
N LEU A 131 -3.65 13.10 -9.35
CA LEU A 131 -2.83 13.77 -10.35
C LEU A 131 -2.92 15.30 -10.31
N ARG A 132 -3.85 15.86 -9.53
CA ARG A 132 -4.10 17.32 -9.39
C ARG A 132 -4.34 18.03 -10.74
N LEU A 133 -5.03 17.36 -11.68
CA LEU A 133 -5.23 17.90 -13.03
C LEU A 133 -6.36 18.95 -13.12
N ALA A 134 -7.39 18.82 -12.30
CA ALA A 134 -8.51 19.76 -12.18
C ALA A 134 -9.28 19.48 -10.87
N PRO A 135 -10.21 20.37 -10.45
CA PRO A 135 -11.03 20.13 -9.27
C PRO A 135 -11.77 18.78 -9.35
N PRO A 136 -11.75 17.94 -8.29
CA PRO A 136 -12.33 16.60 -8.34
C PRO A 136 -13.83 16.58 -8.68
N ALA A 137 -14.60 17.58 -8.22
CA ALA A 137 -16.02 17.69 -8.53
C ALA A 137 -16.27 17.92 -10.03
N GLU A 138 -15.45 18.74 -10.69
CA GLU A 138 -15.54 18.98 -12.14
C GLU A 138 -15.11 17.77 -12.95
N LEU A 139 -14.14 16.99 -12.47
CA LEU A 139 -13.73 15.74 -13.12
C LEU A 139 -14.79 14.65 -13.00
N TYR A 140 -15.47 14.60 -11.85
CA TYR A 140 -16.60 13.70 -11.64
C TYR A 140 -17.75 14.01 -12.62
N THR A 141 -18.16 15.28 -12.70
CA THR A 141 -19.22 15.72 -13.63
C THR A 141 -18.82 15.46 -15.07
N LEU A 142 -17.59 15.81 -15.46
CA LEU A 142 -17.08 15.57 -16.81
C LEU A 142 -17.10 14.07 -17.19
N GLY A 143 -16.68 13.19 -16.28
CA GLY A 143 -16.72 11.75 -16.50
C GLY A 143 -18.14 11.20 -16.66
N LEU A 144 -19.12 11.73 -15.93
CA LEU A 144 -20.53 11.33 -16.04
C LEU A 144 -21.15 11.66 -17.39
N VAL A 145 -20.81 12.81 -17.97
CA VAL A 145 -21.41 13.29 -19.22
C VAL A 145 -20.52 13.07 -20.45
N ALA A 146 -19.37 12.43 -20.30
CA ALA A 146 -18.42 12.23 -21.40
C ALA A 146 -19.00 11.43 -22.59
N ASP A 147 -19.90 10.49 -22.34
CA ASP A 147 -20.56 9.66 -23.35
C ASP A 147 -22.03 10.05 -23.61
N ILE A 148 -22.43 11.26 -23.23
CA ILE A 148 -23.83 11.69 -23.31
C ILE A 148 -24.40 11.72 -24.74
N GLY A 149 -23.54 11.70 -25.75
CA GLY A 149 -23.94 11.58 -27.15
C GLY A 149 -24.65 10.25 -27.48
N LEU A 150 -24.38 9.16 -26.75
CA LEU A 150 -25.15 7.90 -26.86
C LEU A 150 -26.61 8.13 -26.50
N LEU A 151 -26.84 8.80 -25.36
CA LEU A 151 -28.18 9.18 -24.93
C LEU A 151 -28.81 10.16 -25.93
N GLY A 152 -28.01 11.08 -26.47
CA GLY A 152 -28.44 12.00 -27.52
C GLY A 152 -29.01 11.27 -28.73
N LEU A 153 -28.23 10.36 -29.33
CA LEU A 153 -28.64 9.54 -30.49
C LEU A 153 -29.88 8.68 -30.19
N ALA A 154 -29.90 8.04 -29.03
CA ALA A 154 -31.03 7.26 -28.55
C ALA A 154 -32.32 8.10 -28.36
N SER A 155 -32.20 9.41 -28.17
CA SER A 155 -33.34 10.31 -27.99
C SER A 155 -33.84 10.91 -29.30
N ILE A 156 -32.93 11.29 -30.20
CA ILE A 156 -33.29 11.93 -31.47
C ILE A 156 -33.74 10.93 -32.54
N GLU A 157 -33.10 9.76 -32.60
CA GLU A 157 -33.26 8.76 -33.68
C GLU A 157 -33.42 7.32 -33.13
N PRO A 158 -34.37 7.06 -32.20
CA PRO A 158 -34.47 5.80 -31.48
C PRO A 158 -34.66 4.57 -32.38
N GLU A 159 -35.47 4.69 -33.44
CA GLU A 159 -35.80 3.57 -34.34
C GLU A 159 -34.65 3.21 -35.28
N ARG A 160 -33.82 4.18 -35.65
CA ARG A 160 -32.68 3.98 -36.55
C ARG A 160 -31.41 3.63 -35.78
N PHE A 161 -31.28 4.14 -34.55
CA PHE A 161 -30.14 3.86 -33.69
C PHE A 161 -30.25 2.49 -33.00
N GLY A 162 -31.46 2.06 -32.62
CA GLY A 162 -31.67 0.77 -31.97
C GLY A 162 -31.09 -0.44 -32.74
N PRO A 163 -31.33 -0.56 -34.07
CA PRO A 163 -30.72 -1.61 -34.88
C PRO A 163 -29.19 -1.54 -34.92
N ILE A 164 -28.60 -0.33 -34.93
CA ILE A 164 -27.15 -0.15 -34.89
C ILE A 164 -26.59 -0.70 -33.58
N LEU A 165 -27.23 -0.40 -32.45
CA LEU A 165 -26.86 -0.95 -31.14
C LEU A 165 -26.98 -2.48 -31.07
N ALA A 166 -27.98 -3.06 -31.76
CA ALA A 166 -28.27 -4.49 -31.71
C ALA A 166 -27.43 -5.33 -32.69
N GLN A 167 -26.98 -4.75 -33.82
CA GLN A 167 -26.30 -5.47 -34.91
C GLN A 167 -24.77 -5.42 -34.84
N THR A 168 -24.18 -4.42 -34.18
CA THR A 168 -22.72 -4.25 -34.23
C THR A 168 -21.97 -5.29 -33.40
N GLY A 169 -20.89 -5.82 -33.98
CA GLY A 169 -19.88 -6.65 -33.32
C GLY A 169 -19.19 -5.94 -32.13
N PRO A 170 -18.21 -6.59 -31.49
CA PRO A 170 -17.80 -6.27 -30.12
C PRO A 170 -17.08 -4.91 -29.94
N THR A 171 -16.87 -4.10 -30.99
CA THR A 171 -16.01 -2.90 -30.89
C THR A 171 -16.75 -1.57 -31.10
N ARG A 172 -16.38 -0.58 -30.27
CA ARG A 172 -16.89 0.81 -30.36
C ARG A 172 -16.62 1.45 -31.73
N ALA A 173 -15.52 1.09 -32.39
CA ALA A 173 -15.13 1.66 -33.68
C ALA A 173 -16.11 1.31 -34.82
N GLU A 174 -16.59 0.07 -34.85
CA GLU A 174 -17.57 -0.40 -35.84
C GLU A 174 -18.91 0.32 -35.67
N ARG A 175 -19.34 0.50 -34.42
CA ARG A 175 -20.56 1.27 -34.11
C ARG A 175 -20.47 2.71 -34.59
N LEU A 176 -19.37 3.40 -34.30
CA LEU A 176 -19.14 4.78 -34.72
C LEU A 176 -19.15 4.92 -36.26
N ALA A 177 -18.61 3.95 -36.99
CA ALA A 177 -18.66 3.94 -38.45
C ALA A 177 -20.10 3.77 -38.98
N ALA A 178 -20.89 2.89 -38.35
CA ALA A 178 -22.30 2.69 -38.69
C ALA A 178 -23.15 3.94 -38.38
N GLU A 179 -22.92 4.60 -37.23
CA GLU A 179 -23.54 5.88 -36.88
C GLU A 179 -23.22 6.95 -37.92
N GLN A 180 -21.94 7.11 -38.28
CA GLN A 180 -21.50 8.08 -39.27
C GLN A 180 -22.13 7.82 -40.65
N ALA A 181 -22.29 6.56 -41.06
CA ALA A 181 -22.94 6.19 -42.32
C ALA A 181 -24.45 6.46 -42.28
N ALA A 182 -25.13 6.17 -41.17
CA ALA A 182 -26.57 6.34 -41.04
C ALA A 182 -26.98 7.81 -40.85
N PHE A 183 -26.26 8.56 -40.02
CA PHE A 183 -26.65 9.89 -39.60
C PHE A 183 -25.75 10.98 -40.18
N GLY A 184 -24.56 10.68 -40.69
CA GLY A 184 -23.57 11.68 -41.10
C GLY A 184 -22.89 12.40 -39.93
N PHE A 185 -23.09 11.91 -38.71
CA PHE A 185 -22.38 12.25 -37.48
C PHE A 185 -22.44 11.04 -36.54
N ASP A 186 -21.64 11.05 -35.48
CA ASP A 186 -21.57 9.98 -34.49
C ASP A 186 -21.85 10.49 -33.06
N GLU A 187 -21.91 9.56 -32.09
CA GLU A 187 -22.13 9.87 -30.68
C GLU A 187 -21.09 10.88 -30.16
N ARG A 188 -19.87 10.85 -30.69
CA ARG A 188 -18.75 11.69 -30.23
C ARG A 188 -18.98 13.14 -30.62
N GLY A 189 -19.32 13.39 -31.89
CA GLY A 189 -19.65 14.72 -32.38
C GLY A 189 -20.84 15.33 -31.63
N LEU A 190 -21.83 14.51 -31.30
CA LEU A 190 -23.00 14.95 -30.54
C LEU A 190 -22.68 15.28 -29.07
N ALA A 191 -21.85 14.48 -28.41
CA ALA A 191 -21.40 14.74 -27.04
C ALA A 191 -20.68 16.10 -26.95
N ILE A 192 -19.76 16.40 -27.89
CA ILE A 192 -19.06 17.68 -27.94
C ILE A 192 -20.02 18.86 -28.14
N GLY A 193 -21.04 18.70 -29.00
CA GLY A 193 -22.09 19.71 -29.20
C GLY A 193 -22.84 20.01 -27.90
N LEU A 194 -23.30 18.96 -27.20
CA LEU A 194 -24.04 19.07 -25.95
C LEU A 194 -23.20 19.73 -24.83
N LEU A 195 -21.94 19.32 -24.67
CA LEU A 195 -21.07 19.89 -23.64
C LEU A 195 -20.80 21.39 -23.86
N ARG A 196 -20.63 21.82 -25.12
CA ARG A 196 -20.49 23.25 -25.45
C ARG A 196 -21.77 24.01 -25.15
N ASP A 197 -22.92 23.46 -25.52
CA ASP A 197 -24.23 24.06 -25.28
C ASP A 197 -24.54 24.23 -23.78
N TRP A 198 -24.13 23.26 -22.96
CA TRP A 198 -24.29 23.30 -21.50
C TRP A 198 -23.22 24.15 -20.79
N GLY A 199 -22.33 24.80 -21.53
CA GLY A 199 -21.35 25.74 -21.00
C GLY A 199 -20.24 25.07 -20.18
N PHE A 200 -19.82 23.85 -20.57
CA PHE A 200 -18.58 23.29 -20.02
C PHE A 200 -17.36 24.11 -20.48
N PRO A 201 -16.34 24.30 -19.62
CA PRO A 201 -15.11 24.97 -20.00
C PRO A 201 -14.48 24.38 -21.27
N ALA A 202 -13.97 25.23 -22.15
CA ALA A 202 -13.34 24.81 -23.41
C ALA A 202 -12.23 23.76 -23.18
N LEU A 203 -11.47 23.89 -22.10
CA LEU A 203 -10.46 22.92 -21.68
C LEU A 203 -11.01 21.49 -21.51
N PHE A 204 -12.21 21.35 -20.95
CA PHE A 204 -12.86 20.05 -20.72
C PHE A 204 -13.50 19.49 -21.97
N VAL A 205 -14.13 20.36 -22.78
CA VAL A 205 -14.64 19.97 -24.09
C VAL A 205 -13.50 19.45 -24.97
N ASP A 206 -12.37 20.16 -24.99
CA ASP A 206 -11.15 19.76 -25.69
C ASP A 206 -10.57 18.43 -25.16
N ALA A 207 -10.65 18.19 -23.85
CA ALA A 207 -10.18 16.95 -23.25
C ALA A 207 -11.06 15.76 -23.66
N VAL A 208 -12.38 15.93 -23.66
CA VAL A 208 -13.33 14.91 -24.16
C VAL A 208 -13.09 14.68 -25.64
N GLU A 209 -12.93 15.73 -26.44
CA GLU A 209 -12.67 15.60 -27.87
C GLU A 209 -11.40 14.78 -28.13
N ARG A 210 -10.29 15.09 -27.45
CA ARG A 210 -9.04 14.34 -27.59
C ARG A 210 -9.11 12.92 -27.01
N ALA A 211 -9.92 12.68 -25.98
CA ALA A 211 -10.11 11.33 -25.42
C ALA A 211 -10.86 10.43 -26.41
N LEU A 212 -11.84 11.01 -27.11
CA LEU A 212 -12.64 10.35 -28.14
C LEU A 212 -11.89 10.20 -29.49
N TYR A 213 -10.85 11.03 -29.70
CA TYR A 213 -9.97 11.05 -30.87
C TYR A 213 -8.48 11.20 -30.46
N PRO A 214 -7.84 10.15 -29.91
CA PRO A 214 -6.46 10.26 -29.42
C PRO A 214 -5.46 10.54 -30.55
N PRO A 215 -4.50 11.48 -30.37
CA PRO A 215 -3.48 11.79 -31.38
C PRO A 215 -2.46 10.64 -31.54
N ALA A 216 -1.83 10.56 -32.72
CA ALA A 216 -1.02 9.42 -33.14
C ALA A 216 0.32 9.22 -32.38
N GLU A 217 0.91 10.27 -31.79
CA GLU A 217 2.18 10.16 -31.05
C GLU A 217 2.26 11.09 -29.81
N PRO A 218 2.95 10.69 -28.73
CA PRO A 218 3.16 11.54 -27.56
C PRO A 218 4.31 12.55 -27.78
N THR A 219 4.07 13.83 -27.49
CA THR A 219 5.12 14.85 -27.32
C THR A 219 5.71 14.83 -25.91
N ALA A 220 6.99 15.18 -25.76
CA ALA A 220 7.80 15.01 -24.52
C ALA A 220 7.24 15.68 -23.24
N VAL A 221 6.34 16.67 -23.35
CA VAL A 221 5.52 17.16 -22.23
C VAL A 221 4.10 17.37 -22.75
N ALA A 222 3.15 16.55 -22.29
CA ALA A 222 1.77 16.63 -22.74
C ALA A 222 1.07 17.87 -22.14
N PRO A 223 0.43 18.73 -22.97
CA PRO A 223 -0.38 19.84 -22.49
C PRO A 223 -1.46 19.39 -21.48
N ARG A 224 -1.92 20.28 -20.60
CA ARG A 224 -2.95 19.95 -19.57
C ARG A 224 -4.19 19.29 -20.17
N ALA A 225 -4.66 19.76 -21.32
CA ALA A 225 -5.80 19.19 -22.03
C ALA A 225 -5.54 17.75 -22.53
N GLN A 226 -4.29 17.44 -22.91
CA GLN A 226 -3.88 16.10 -23.33
C GLN A 226 -3.80 15.13 -22.14
N ARG A 227 -3.27 15.59 -20.99
CA ARG A 227 -3.28 14.80 -19.75
C ARG A 227 -4.71 14.52 -19.27
N LEU A 228 -5.61 15.51 -19.35
CA LEU A 228 -7.03 15.33 -19.05
C LEU A 228 -7.69 14.33 -20.02
N ALA A 229 -7.33 14.35 -21.30
CA ALA A 229 -7.83 13.38 -22.27
C ALA A 229 -7.38 11.95 -21.94
N TRP A 230 -6.11 11.76 -21.58
CA TRP A 230 -5.59 10.46 -21.14
C TRP A 230 -6.25 9.99 -19.85
N LEU A 231 -6.48 10.89 -18.89
CA LEU A 231 -7.23 10.59 -17.66
C LEU A 231 -8.64 10.08 -18.00
N LEU A 232 -9.39 10.79 -18.86
CA LEU A 232 -10.75 10.41 -19.24
C LEU A 232 -10.77 9.06 -20.00
N ALA A 233 -9.81 8.83 -20.89
CA ALA A 233 -9.70 7.57 -21.62
C ALA A 233 -9.34 6.39 -20.70
N LEU A 234 -8.51 6.62 -19.68
CA LEU A 234 -8.19 5.62 -18.65
C LEU A 234 -9.41 5.34 -17.77
N ALA A 235 -10.12 6.39 -17.33
CA ALA A 235 -11.34 6.28 -16.54
C ALA A 235 -12.45 5.54 -17.31
N ASP A 236 -12.60 5.78 -18.61
CA ASP A 236 -13.56 5.07 -19.47
C ASP A 236 -13.24 3.57 -19.55
N ARG A 237 -11.98 3.22 -19.80
CA ARG A 237 -11.54 1.81 -19.82
C ARG A 237 -11.71 1.13 -18.47
N LEU A 238 -11.43 1.83 -17.37
CA LEU A 238 -11.67 1.30 -16.03
C LEU A 238 -13.17 1.04 -15.80
N ALA A 239 -14.03 1.98 -16.19
CA ALA A 239 -15.48 1.87 -16.06
C ALA A 239 -16.06 0.73 -16.91
N ALA A 240 -15.49 0.46 -18.08
CA ALA A 240 -15.91 -0.67 -18.92
C ALA A 240 -15.68 -2.04 -18.24
N LEU A 241 -14.79 -2.13 -17.26
CA LEU A 241 -14.51 -3.38 -16.55
C LEU A 241 -15.55 -3.76 -15.50
N ILE A 242 -16.50 -2.88 -15.15
CA ILE A 242 -17.50 -3.21 -14.13
C ILE A 242 -18.43 -4.33 -14.59
N ASP A 243 -18.73 -4.39 -15.89
CA ASP A 243 -19.66 -5.35 -16.48
C ASP A 243 -19.01 -6.69 -16.86
N LEU A 244 -17.71 -6.83 -16.60
CA LEU A 244 -16.92 -8.01 -16.96
C LEU A 244 -16.75 -8.93 -15.75
N ASP A 245 -16.59 -10.23 -16.01
CA ASP A 245 -16.19 -11.18 -14.98
C ASP A 245 -14.71 -11.02 -14.58
N ASP A 246 -14.32 -11.55 -13.43
CA ASP A 246 -12.94 -11.40 -12.92
C ASP A 246 -11.85 -11.88 -13.91
N PRO A 247 -12.00 -12.99 -14.65
CA PRO A 247 -11.06 -13.38 -15.71
C PRO A 247 -10.91 -12.32 -16.82
N ALA A 248 -12.00 -11.79 -17.35
CA ALA A 248 -11.95 -10.76 -18.38
C ALA A 248 -11.39 -9.43 -17.83
N ARG A 249 -11.81 -9.03 -16.63
CA ARG A 249 -11.24 -7.85 -15.93
C ARG A 249 -9.73 -7.95 -15.78
N ARG A 250 -9.23 -9.13 -15.39
CA ARG A 250 -7.80 -9.41 -15.24
C ARG A 250 -7.04 -9.30 -16.56
N ALA A 251 -7.61 -9.78 -17.66
CA ALA A 251 -6.98 -9.68 -18.99
C ALA A 251 -6.72 -8.22 -19.41
N HIS A 252 -7.50 -7.26 -18.88
CA HIS A 252 -7.35 -5.83 -19.15
C HIS A 252 -6.48 -5.07 -18.14
N LEU A 253 -5.97 -5.70 -17.07
CA LEU A 253 -5.16 -5.02 -16.04
C LEU A 253 -3.83 -4.49 -16.59
N GLN A 254 -3.09 -5.29 -17.35
CA GLN A 254 -1.77 -4.89 -17.84
C GLN A 254 -1.85 -3.66 -18.79
N PRO A 255 -2.76 -3.61 -19.79
CA PRO A 255 -2.98 -2.41 -20.58
C PRO A 255 -3.29 -1.15 -19.74
N LEU A 256 -4.12 -1.28 -18.71
CA LEU A 256 -4.44 -0.18 -17.80
C LEU A 256 -3.23 0.32 -17.02
N LEU A 257 -2.38 -0.60 -16.53
CA LEU A 257 -1.14 -0.28 -15.83
C LEU A 257 -0.13 0.43 -16.73
N ASP A 258 -0.06 0.06 -18.00
CA ASP A 258 0.82 0.71 -18.98
C ASP A 258 0.38 2.15 -19.27
N GLU A 259 -0.92 2.40 -19.29
CA GLU A 259 -1.47 3.74 -19.49
C GLU A 259 -1.40 4.62 -18.24
N ALA A 260 -1.65 4.04 -17.07
CA ALA A 260 -1.47 4.71 -15.79
C ALA A 260 -0.04 5.24 -15.63
N ARG A 261 0.95 4.47 -16.09
CA ARG A 261 2.36 4.90 -16.13
C ARG A 261 2.59 6.13 -17.00
N ARG A 262 1.84 6.33 -18.09
CA ARG A 262 1.92 7.55 -18.93
C ARG A 262 1.42 8.80 -18.21
N LEU A 263 0.66 8.62 -17.13
CA LEU A 263 0.15 9.69 -16.27
C LEU A 263 0.99 9.87 -15.00
N ASP A 264 2.17 9.24 -14.90
CA ASP A 264 3.03 9.25 -13.70
C ASP A 264 2.41 8.53 -12.48
N LEU A 265 1.57 7.51 -12.71
CA LEU A 265 1.06 6.63 -11.66
C LEU A 265 1.80 5.29 -11.68
N ASP A 266 2.40 4.92 -10.55
CA ASP A 266 2.94 3.58 -10.36
C ASP A 266 1.80 2.54 -10.20
N ALA A 267 2.15 1.26 -10.36
CA ALA A 267 1.18 0.16 -10.37
C ALA A 267 0.39 0.06 -9.05
N GLN A 268 1.08 0.14 -7.91
CA GLN A 268 0.44 -0.03 -6.60
C GLN A 268 -0.52 1.14 -6.32
N ARG A 269 -0.09 2.36 -6.61
CA ARG A 269 -0.91 3.57 -6.46
C ARG A 269 -2.11 3.56 -7.39
N PHE A 270 -1.94 3.15 -8.64
CA PHE A 270 -3.05 3.01 -9.58
C PHE A 270 -4.09 1.99 -9.10
N LEU A 271 -3.66 0.80 -8.67
CA LEU A 271 -4.57 -0.25 -8.20
C LEU A 271 -5.38 0.20 -6.97
N ALA A 272 -4.75 0.90 -6.03
CA ALA A 272 -5.47 1.48 -4.88
C ALA A 272 -6.53 2.50 -5.32
N LEU A 273 -6.18 3.44 -6.21
CA LEU A 273 -7.14 4.42 -6.74
C LEU A 273 -8.27 3.77 -7.55
N ALA A 274 -7.96 2.68 -8.27
CA ALA A 274 -8.96 1.91 -8.99
C ALA A 274 -9.95 1.22 -8.03
N ASP A 275 -9.48 0.70 -6.89
CA ASP A 275 -10.34 0.13 -5.84
C ASP A 275 -11.21 1.19 -5.16
N ASP A 276 -10.64 2.36 -4.88
CA ASP A 276 -11.38 3.51 -4.36
C ASP A 276 -12.48 3.93 -5.34
N SER A 277 -12.20 3.89 -6.65
CA SER A 277 -13.20 4.21 -7.68
C SER A 277 -14.35 3.20 -7.73
N LEU A 278 -14.11 1.91 -7.49
CA LEU A 278 -15.17 0.89 -7.39
C LEU A 278 -16.06 1.14 -6.17
N THR A 279 -15.45 1.52 -5.05
CA THR A 279 -16.19 1.88 -3.83
C THR A 279 -17.07 3.09 -4.08
N ALA A 280 -16.50 4.16 -4.64
CA ALA A 280 -17.22 5.38 -5.01
C ALA A 280 -18.33 5.09 -6.04
N TRP A 281 -18.09 4.24 -7.04
CA TRP A 281 -19.11 3.83 -8.01
C TRP A 281 -20.32 3.18 -7.34
N ARG A 282 -20.11 2.20 -6.45
CA ARG A 282 -21.21 1.54 -5.71
C ARG A 282 -21.99 2.53 -4.88
N GLU A 283 -21.27 3.39 -4.16
CA GLU A 283 -21.85 4.42 -3.32
C GLU A 283 -22.70 5.44 -4.09
N TRP A 284 -22.22 5.90 -5.24
CA TRP A 284 -22.96 6.84 -6.09
C TRP A 284 -24.13 6.17 -6.80
N SER A 285 -23.95 4.95 -7.29
CA SER A 285 -25.02 4.17 -7.93
C SER A 285 -26.18 3.93 -6.96
N ALA A 286 -25.90 3.63 -5.69
CA ALA A 286 -26.93 3.51 -4.65
C ALA A 286 -27.72 4.82 -4.43
N VAL A 287 -27.05 5.99 -4.47
CA VAL A 287 -27.69 7.31 -4.33
C VAL A 287 -28.66 7.61 -5.47
N PHE A 288 -28.37 7.10 -6.67
CA PHE A 288 -29.26 7.18 -7.82
C PHE A 288 -30.20 5.96 -7.93
N ALA A 289 -30.27 5.08 -6.92
CA ALA A 289 -31.10 3.88 -6.94
C ALA A 289 -30.88 3.02 -8.20
N LEU A 290 -29.62 2.90 -8.63
CA LEU A 290 -29.20 2.00 -9.71
C LEU A 290 -28.74 0.66 -9.11
N PRO A 291 -28.84 -0.46 -9.86
CA PRO A 291 -28.36 -1.75 -9.40
C PRO A 291 -26.87 -1.71 -9.02
N THR A 292 -26.54 -2.24 -7.84
CA THR A 292 -25.16 -2.33 -7.35
C THR A 292 -24.78 -3.77 -7.04
N TYR A 293 -23.52 -4.11 -7.25
CA TYR A 293 -22.96 -5.42 -6.91
C TYR A 293 -21.53 -5.27 -6.40
N THR A 294 -21.02 -6.31 -5.75
CA THR A 294 -19.64 -6.34 -5.24
C THR A 294 -18.74 -6.95 -6.30
N LEU A 295 -17.71 -6.20 -6.68
CA LEU A 295 -16.65 -6.64 -7.58
C LEU A 295 -15.38 -6.96 -6.78
N THR A 296 -14.59 -7.91 -7.26
CA THR A 296 -13.26 -8.16 -6.70
C THR A 296 -12.38 -6.92 -6.92
N PRO A 297 -11.72 -6.39 -5.87
CA PRO A 297 -10.81 -5.26 -6.01
C PRO A 297 -9.71 -5.53 -7.05
N PHE A 298 -9.35 -4.53 -7.85
CA PHE A 298 -8.27 -4.60 -8.82
C PHE A 298 -6.92 -4.95 -8.18
N SER A 299 -6.62 -4.44 -6.96
CA SER A 299 -5.44 -4.86 -6.22
C SER A 299 -5.41 -6.38 -6.00
N THR A 300 -6.57 -6.98 -5.69
CA THR A 300 -6.72 -8.41 -5.49
C THR A 300 -6.65 -9.19 -6.82
N LEU A 301 -7.20 -8.63 -7.90
CA LEU A 301 -7.09 -9.20 -9.25
C LEU A 301 -5.66 -9.18 -9.80
N ALA A 302 -4.86 -8.18 -9.44
CA ALA A 302 -3.46 -8.07 -9.82
C ALA A 302 -2.54 -9.01 -9.02
N MET A 303 -2.88 -9.29 -7.75
CA MET A 303 -2.18 -10.30 -6.95
C MET A 303 -2.38 -11.73 -7.45
N THR A 304 -3.39 -11.96 -8.29
CA THR A 304 -3.66 -13.27 -8.91
C THR A 304 -2.93 -13.45 -10.25
N THR A 305 -2.05 -12.51 -10.63
CA THR A 305 -1.22 -12.56 -11.83
C THR A 305 0.29 -12.72 -11.60
N GLU A 306 0.75 -12.92 -10.37
CA GLU A 306 2.10 -13.45 -10.16
C GLU A 306 2.04 -14.96 -9.93
N GLU A 307 2.39 -15.64 -11.03
CA GLU A 307 2.80 -17.03 -11.20
C GLU A 307 1.68 -18.08 -11.39
N PRO A 308 1.76 -18.97 -12.43
CA PRO A 308 1.13 -20.29 -12.31
C PRO A 308 1.60 -20.90 -10.99
N PRO A 309 0.81 -21.76 -10.30
CA PRO A 309 1.23 -22.30 -9.01
C PRO A 309 2.63 -22.83 -9.20
N GLN A 310 3.62 -22.14 -8.59
CA GLN A 310 4.97 -22.64 -8.59
C GLN A 310 4.80 -24.06 -8.08
N SER A 311 5.15 -25.01 -8.93
CA SER A 311 5.33 -26.41 -8.59
C SER A 311 6.29 -26.45 -7.40
N GLY A 312 5.73 -26.36 -6.20
CA GLY A 312 6.47 -26.00 -4.99
C GLY A 312 5.63 -25.50 -3.81
N GLN A 313 4.50 -24.82 -4.02
CA GLN A 313 3.66 -24.42 -2.88
C GLN A 313 2.81 -25.60 -2.39
N ARG A 314 3.08 -26.03 -1.15
CA ARG A 314 2.36 -27.13 -0.52
C ARG A 314 0.86 -26.78 -0.46
N PRO A 315 -0.03 -27.69 -0.88
CA PRO A 315 -1.47 -27.49 -0.76
C PRO A 315 -1.83 -27.23 0.71
N LEU A 316 -2.75 -26.29 0.93
CA LEU A 316 -3.21 -25.95 2.28
C LEU A 316 -3.93 -27.14 2.90
N ARG A 317 -3.72 -27.32 4.20
CA ARG A 317 -4.23 -28.43 5.00
C ARG A 317 -5.52 -28.01 5.71
N VAL A 318 -6.60 -28.73 5.46
CA VAL A 318 -7.91 -28.49 6.05
C VAL A 318 -8.27 -29.65 6.96
N LEU A 319 -8.57 -29.38 8.23
CA LEU A 319 -9.10 -30.35 9.16
C LEU A 319 -10.62 -30.15 9.29
N VAL A 320 -11.39 -31.20 9.04
CA VAL A 320 -12.85 -31.22 9.18
C VAL A 320 -13.21 -32.02 10.43
N VAL A 321 -13.92 -31.41 11.37
CA VAL A 321 -14.36 -32.03 12.63
C VAL A 321 -15.88 -31.94 12.71
N ASP A 322 -16.55 -33.08 12.65
CA ASP A 322 -18.01 -33.17 12.63
C ASP A 322 -18.38 -34.58 13.09
N ASP A 323 -19.51 -34.83 13.74
CA ASP A 323 -19.91 -36.19 14.14
C ASP A 323 -20.56 -36.96 12.99
N ASP A 324 -21.14 -36.27 12.00
CA ASP A 324 -21.78 -36.87 10.82
C ASP A 324 -20.76 -37.40 9.80
N SER A 325 -20.65 -38.73 9.72
CA SER A 325 -19.78 -39.43 8.78
C SER A 325 -20.11 -39.19 7.29
N ALA A 326 -21.36 -38.85 6.95
CA ALA A 326 -21.76 -38.55 5.57
C ALA A 326 -21.29 -37.15 5.18
N LEU A 327 -21.44 -36.17 6.07
CA LEU A 327 -20.95 -34.81 5.87
C LEU A 327 -19.42 -34.75 5.77
N ARG A 328 -18.70 -35.47 6.65
CA ARG A 328 -17.23 -35.56 6.56
C ARG A 328 -16.75 -36.09 5.21
N ARG A 329 -17.36 -37.17 4.70
CA ARG A 329 -17.02 -37.74 3.38
C ARG A 329 -17.34 -36.79 2.22
N LEU A 330 -18.46 -36.08 2.31
CA LEU A 330 -18.83 -35.07 1.31
C LEU A 330 -17.78 -33.95 1.26
N LEU A 331 -17.41 -33.41 2.41
CA LEU A 331 -16.43 -32.33 2.54
C LEU A 331 -15.04 -32.78 2.10
N GLU A 332 -14.59 -33.96 2.53
CA GLU A 332 -13.31 -34.54 2.09
C GLU A 332 -13.21 -34.61 0.57
N HIS A 333 -14.25 -35.13 -0.10
CA HIS A 333 -14.28 -35.22 -1.57
C HIS A 333 -14.32 -33.86 -2.25
N GLN A 334 -15.17 -32.94 -1.78
CA GLN A 334 -15.31 -31.61 -2.40
C GLN A 334 -14.05 -30.76 -2.26
N LEU A 335 -13.45 -30.77 -1.07
CA LEU A 335 -12.26 -29.98 -0.78
C LEU A 335 -11.00 -30.59 -1.41
N GLY A 336 -10.92 -31.92 -1.47
CA GLY A 336 -9.88 -32.62 -2.23
C GLY A 336 -9.90 -32.24 -3.72
N LYS A 337 -11.08 -32.17 -4.35
CA LYS A 337 -11.24 -31.68 -5.73
C LYS A 337 -10.81 -30.23 -5.92
N ALA A 338 -10.96 -29.40 -4.90
CA ALA A 338 -10.55 -28.00 -4.91
C ALA A 338 -9.05 -27.80 -4.62
N GLY A 339 -8.27 -28.89 -4.45
CA GLY A 339 -6.81 -28.84 -4.29
C GLY A 339 -6.33 -28.70 -2.84
N TYR A 340 -7.22 -28.87 -1.86
CA TYR A 340 -6.84 -28.90 -0.45
C TYR A 340 -6.40 -30.31 -0.03
N GLN A 341 -5.44 -30.39 0.90
CA GLN A 341 -5.23 -31.64 1.64
C GLN A 341 -6.23 -31.68 2.79
N VAL A 342 -6.98 -32.76 2.93
CA VAL A 342 -8.05 -32.84 3.93
C VAL A 342 -7.77 -33.98 4.89
N ARG A 343 -8.01 -33.73 6.18
CA ARG A 343 -8.19 -34.78 7.18
C ARG A 343 -9.51 -34.58 7.89
N THR A 344 -10.06 -35.65 8.41
CA THR A 344 -11.34 -35.63 9.12
C THR A 344 -11.22 -36.21 10.51
N ALA A 345 -11.95 -35.68 11.49
CA ALA A 345 -12.09 -36.20 12.84
C ALA A 345 -13.56 -36.29 13.23
N ALA A 346 -13.91 -37.27 14.07
CA ALA A 346 -15.29 -37.55 14.43
C ALA A 346 -15.82 -36.82 15.66
N ASP A 347 -14.92 -36.24 16.47
CA ASP A 347 -15.25 -35.49 17.68
C ASP A 347 -14.16 -34.47 17.99
N GLY A 348 -14.41 -33.55 18.95
CA GLY A 348 -13.45 -32.52 19.34
C GLY A 348 -12.14 -33.06 19.93
N ARG A 349 -12.14 -34.27 20.52
CA ARG A 349 -10.93 -34.86 21.12
C ARG A 349 -9.99 -35.37 20.04
N GLN A 350 -10.53 -36.11 19.07
CA GLN A 350 -9.80 -36.53 17.88
C GLN A 350 -9.38 -35.31 17.04
N GLY A 351 -10.25 -34.30 16.93
CA GLY A 351 -9.94 -33.04 16.25
C GLY A 351 -8.73 -32.33 16.85
N LEU A 352 -8.64 -32.24 18.17
CA LEU A 352 -7.47 -31.64 18.85
C LEU A 352 -6.19 -32.45 18.60
N HIS A 353 -6.26 -33.78 18.69
CA HIS A 353 -5.12 -34.64 18.43
C HIS A 353 -4.58 -34.48 17.00
N GLU A 354 -5.46 -34.53 16.00
CA GLU A 354 -5.10 -34.32 14.60
C GLU A 354 -4.57 -32.90 14.34
N ALA A 355 -5.16 -31.88 14.96
CA ALA A 355 -4.72 -30.50 14.80
C ALA A 355 -3.28 -30.28 15.29
N LEU A 356 -2.91 -30.86 16.44
CA LEU A 356 -1.56 -30.73 16.99
C LEU A 356 -0.52 -31.53 16.20
N ALA A 357 -0.87 -32.74 15.75
CA ALA A 357 0.04 -33.63 15.04
C ALA A 357 0.25 -33.20 13.58
N TRP A 358 -0.84 -32.88 12.88
CA TRP A 358 -0.82 -32.61 11.44
C TRP A 358 -0.72 -31.12 11.10
N ARG A 359 -0.94 -30.24 12.07
CA ARG A 359 -0.87 -28.77 11.96
C ARG A 359 -1.66 -28.21 10.77
N PRO A 360 -2.99 -28.33 10.75
CA PRO A 360 -3.80 -27.79 9.66
C PRO A 360 -3.65 -26.27 9.56
N ASP A 361 -3.93 -25.77 8.37
CA ASP A 361 -3.99 -24.34 8.04
C ASP A 361 -5.40 -23.78 8.26
N ILE A 362 -6.41 -24.62 8.05
CA ILE A 362 -7.83 -24.29 8.24
C ILE A 362 -8.51 -25.39 9.05
N LEU A 363 -9.36 -25.00 10.00
CA LEU A 363 -10.25 -25.87 10.75
C LEU A 363 -11.71 -25.60 10.35
N LEU A 364 -12.44 -26.64 9.98
CA LEU A 364 -13.90 -26.65 9.84
C LEU A 364 -14.44 -27.50 10.98
N THR A 365 -15.19 -26.93 11.91
CA THR A 365 -15.71 -27.69 13.06
C THR A 365 -17.20 -27.46 13.29
N ASP A 366 -17.96 -28.52 13.55
CA ASP A 366 -19.27 -28.40 14.17
C ASP A 366 -19.13 -27.88 15.61
N LEU A 367 -20.13 -27.15 16.11
CA LEU A 367 -20.20 -26.73 17.50
C LEU A 367 -20.75 -27.83 18.39
N LEU A 368 -21.77 -28.55 17.92
CA LEU A 368 -22.54 -29.50 18.74
C LEU A 368 -22.17 -30.93 18.35
N MET A 369 -21.26 -31.55 19.11
CA MET A 369 -20.84 -32.94 18.88
C MET A 369 -20.86 -33.74 20.20
N PRO A 370 -21.06 -35.08 20.15
CA PRO A 370 -20.91 -35.94 21.32
C PRO A 370 -19.48 -35.95 21.88
N HIS A 371 -19.35 -36.26 23.18
CA HIS A 371 -18.09 -36.36 23.94
C HIS A 371 -17.37 -35.04 24.18
N GLN A 372 -16.84 -34.42 23.13
CA GLN A 372 -16.14 -33.13 23.22
C GLN A 372 -16.64 -32.23 22.09
N ASP A 373 -17.28 -31.12 22.50
CA ASP A 373 -17.90 -30.16 21.60
C ASP A 373 -16.88 -29.25 20.88
N GLY A 374 -17.34 -28.54 19.86
CA GLY A 374 -16.50 -27.65 19.05
C GLY A 374 -15.98 -26.44 19.84
N PHE A 375 -16.73 -25.99 20.85
CA PHE A 375 -16.33 -24.88 21.70
C PHE A 375 -15.07 -25.21 22.51
N GLU A 376 -15.02 -26.39 23.14
CA GLU A 376 -13.88 -26.81 23.92
C GLU A 376 -12.64 -27.06 23.03
N LEU A 377 -12.86 -27.55 21.80
CA LEU A 377 -11.81 -27.70 20.79
C LEU A 377 -11.18 -26.34 20.43
N ILE A 378 -12.00 -25.35 20.06
CA ILE A 378 -11.53 -24.01 19.70
C ILE A 378 -10.76 -23.39 20.86
N ARG A 379 -11.33 -23.45 22.08
CA ARG A 379 -10.70 -22.89 23.29
C ARG A 379 -9.33 -23.51 23.56
N LYS A 380 -9.19 -24.84 23.46
CA LYS A 380 -7.91 -25.54 23.66
C LYS A 380 -6.91 -25.20 22.56
N LEU A 381 -7.34 -25.07 21.31
CA LEU A 381 -6.46 -24.71 20.21
C LEU A 381 -5.95 -23.27 20.34
N ARG A 382 -6.84 -22.30 20.60
CA ARG A 382 -6.47 -20.88 20.75
C ARG A 382 -5.51 -20.61 21.93
N ALA A 383 -5.44 -21.50 22.91
CA ALA A 383 -4.44 -21.46 23.97
C ALA A 383 -3.01 -21.85 23.53
N SER A 384 -2.82 -22.29 22.28
CA SER A 384 -1.53 -22.68 21.71
C SER A 384 -1.07 -21.74 20.58
N GLU A 385 0.24 -21.64 20.33
CA GLU A 385 0.80 -20.87 19.20
C GLU A 385 0.23 -21.32 17.85
N LEU A 386 -0.04 -22.63 17.71
CA LEU A 386 -0.65 -23.19 16.51
C LEU A 386 -2.04 -22.61 16.28
N GLY A 387 -2.87 -22.57 17.33
CA GLY A 387 -4.21 -22.04 17.24
C GLY A 387 -4.25 -20.54 16.94
N GLN A 388 -3.22 -19.75 17.24
CA GLN A 388 -3.22 -18.33 16.86
C GLN A 388 -3.09 -18.11 15.33
N SER A 389 -2.51 -19.08 14.62
CA SER A 389 -2.29 -19.03 13.16
C SER A 389 -3.28 -19.86 12.33
N LEU A 390 -4.14 -20.62 13.01
CA LEU A 390 -5.13 -21.51 12.41
C LEU A 390 -6.39 -20.71 12.04
N TYR A 391 -6.83 -20.77 10.79
CA TYR A 391 -8.11 -20.15 10.41
C TYR A 391 -9.27 -21.08 10.75
N CYS A 392 -10.20 -20.65 11.60
CA CYS A 392 -11.27 -21.47 12.16
C CYS A 392 -12.64 -21.06 11.61
N ILE A 393 -13.30 -21.99 10.91
CA ILE A 393 -14.66 -21.85 10.39
C ILE A 393 -15.56 -22.79 11.17
N VAL A 394 -16.60 -22.23 11.74
CA VAL A 394 -17.59 -22.97 12.52
C VAL A 394 -18.78 -23.38 11.66
N LEU A 395 -19.25 -24.61 11.80
CA LEU A 395 -20.46 -25.12 11.15
C LEU A 395 -21.60 -25.11 12.18
N SER A 396 -22.73 -24.48 11.86
CA SER A 396 -23.88 -24.33 12.79
C SER A 396 -25.22 -24.52 12.09
N VAL A 397 -26.30 -24.79 12.83
CA VAL A 397 -27.68 -24.80 12.33
C VAL A 397 -28.26 -23.37 12.37
N VAL A 398 -29.17 -23.05 11.45
CA VAL A 398 -29.56 -21.66 11.05
C VAL A 398 -30.23 -20.81 12.16
N ASP A 399 -30.70 -21.37 13.28
CA ASP A 399 -31.64 -20.68 14.18
C ASP A 399 -31.15 -20.38 15.62
N ASP A 400 -29.84 -20.22 15.85
CA ASP A 400 -29.34 -19.96 17.22
C ASP A 400 -28.33 -18.80 17.29
N GLU A 401 -28.79 -17.59 17.66
CA GLU A 401 -27.97 -16.38 17.82
C GLU A 401 -26.98 -16.47 19.00
N GLY A 402 -27.29 -17.29 20.01
CA GLY A 402 -26.46 -17.49 21.21
C GLY A 402 -25.13 -18.20 20.90
N PRO A 403 -25.15 -19.42 20.34
CA PRO A 403 -23.96 -20.20 19.99
C PRO A 403 -23.01 -19.48 19.01
N MET A 404 -23.54 -18.65 18.11
CA MET A 404 -22.73 -17.87 17.16
C MET A 404 -21.89 -16.80 17.87
N SER A 405 -22.50 -16.05 18.79
CA SER A 405 -21.82 -15.00 19.55
C SER A 405 -20.73 -15.58 20.45
N GLU A 406 -21.00 -16.74 21.06
CA GLU A 406 -20.04 -17.47 21.89
C GLU A 406 -18.87 -18.03 21.08
N ALA A 407 -19.12 -18.53 19.86
CA ALA A 407 -18.08 -19.06 18.97
C ALA A 407 -17.07 -17.98 18.54
N PHE A 408 -17.55 -16.77 18.21
CA PHE A 408 -16.66 -15.64 17.92
C PHE A 408 -15.90 -15.17 19.16
N ALA A 409 -16.52 -15.16 20.33
CA ALA A 409 -15.85 -14.80 21.58
C ALA A 409 -14.73 -15.79 21.95
N LEU A 410 -14.89 -17.06 21.60
CA LEU A 410 -13.87 -18.11 21.75
C LEU A 410 -12.82 -18.08 20.63
N GLY A 411 -12.98 -17.20 19.65
CA GLY A 411 -12.00 -16.88 18.63
C GLY A 411 -12.21 -17.58 17.30
N ALA A 412 -13.42 -18.04 16.95
CA ALA A 412 -13.71 -18.44 15.56
C ALA A 412 -13.54 -17.26 14.58
N ASP A 413 -13.06 -17.53 13.37
CA ASP A 413 -12.82 -16.50 12.35
C ASP A 413 -14.02 -16.31 11.41
N ASP A 414 -14.81 -17.37 11.20
CA ASP A 414 -16.00 -17.34 10.34
C ASP A 414 -16.99 -18.43 10.75
N TYR A 415 -18.20 -18.39 10.18
CA TYR A 415 -19.21 -19.43 10.35
C TYR A 415 -19.95 -19.77 9.04
N LEU A 416 -20.48 -20.98 8.99
CA LEU A 416 -21.24 -21.53 7.87
C LEU A 416 -22.48 -22.26 8.39
N ALA A 417 -23.65 -21.85 7.89
CA ALA A 417 -24.89 -22.48 8.27
C ALA A 417 -25.15 -23.79 7.48
N LYS A 418 -25.54 -24.85 8.19
CA LYS A 418 -26.01 -26.13 7.66
C LYS A 418 -27.48 -25.97 7.21
N PRO A 419 -27.89 -26.52 6.04
CA PRO A 419 -27.11 -27.35 5.12
C PRO A 419 -26.11 -26.55 4.28
N LEU A 420 -24.88 -27.08 4.15
CA LEU A 420 -23.78 -26.41 3.47
C LEU A 420 -24.02 -26.34 1.95
N LYS A 421 -24.10 -25.12 1.41
CA LYS A 421 -24.14 -24.89 -0.04
C LYS A 421 -22.70 -24.93 -0.59
N PRO A 422 -22.39 -25.77 -1.59
CA PRO A 422 -21.01 -25.93 -2.09
C PRO A 422 -20.34 -24.63 -2.54
N ARG A 423 -21.09 -23.74 -3.20
CA ARG A 423 -20.58 -22.42 -3.63
C ARG A 423 -20.20 -21.52 -2.45
N THR A 424 -21.02 -21.52 -1.41
CA THR A 424 -20.79 -20.70 -0.21
C THR A 424 -19.61 -21.24 0.60
N LEU A 425 -19.50 -22.57 0.74
CA LEU A 425 -18.39 -23.23 1.41
C LEU A 425 -17.05 -22.90 0.73
N LEU A 426 -16.97 -23.05 -0.60
CA LEU A 426 -15.74 -22.76 -1.34
C LEU A 426 -15.38 -21.27 -1.29
N ALA A 427 -16.36 -20.36 -1.42
CA ALA A 427 -16.09 -18.92 -1.32
C ALA A 427 -15.52 -18.52 0.06
N ARG A 428 -16.03 -19.12 1.14
CA ARG A 428 -15.56 -18.87 2.51
C ARG A 428 -14.17 -19.49 2.74
N LEU A 429 -13.94 -20.69 2.23
CA LEU A 429 -12.62 -21.31 2.28
C LEU A 429 -11.58 -20.57 1.45
N ASP A 430 -11.94 -20.01 0.31
CA ASP A 430 -11.02 -19.21 -0.51
C ASP A 430 -10.68 -17.88 0.18
N ALA A 431 -11.64 -17.29 0.90
CA ALA A 431 -11.38 -16.14 1.77
C ALA A 431 -10.43 -16.50 2.93
N GLY A 432 -10.69 -17.60 3.63
CA GLY A 432 -9.81 -18.11 4.69
C GLY A 432 -8.41 -18.48 4.21
N ALA A 433 -8.31 -19.19 3.08
CA ALA A 433 -7.05 -19.54 2.44
C ALA A 433 -6.22 -18.31 2.09
N ARG A 434 -6.86 -17.23 1.65
CA ARG A 434 -6.21 -15.93 1.39
C ARG A 434 -5.64 -15.33 2.67
N ILE A 435 -6.42 -15.32 3.75
CA ILE A 435 -5.97 -14.81 5.06
C ILE A 435 -4.76 -15.60 5.55
N VAL A 436 -4.80 -16.94 5.49
CA VAL A 436 -3.69 -17.80 5.88
C VAL A 436 -2.43 -17.53 5.04
N ARG A 437 -2.58 -17.40 3.71
CA ARG A 437 -1.46 -17.09 2.82
C ARG A 437 -0.86 -15.71 3.09
N LEU A 438 -1.70 -14.71 3.34
CA LEU A 438 -1.25 -13.36 3.70
C LEU A 438 -0.50 -13.37 5.04
N GLN A 439 -1.01 -14.05 6.06
CA GLN A 439 -0.33 -14.17 7.36
C GLN A 439 1.04 -14.84 7.23
N LYS A 440 1.14 -15.93 6.45
CA LYS A 440 2.43 -16.59 6.16
C LYS A 440 3.40 -15.66 5.42
N THR A 441 2.91 -14.98 4.37
CA THR A 441 3.72 -14.04 3.58
C THR A 441 4.20 -12.86 4.42
N LEU A 442 3.35 -12.32 5.29
CA LEU A 442 3.72 -11.23 6.21
C LEU A 442 4.78 -11.69 7.22
N ALA A 443 4.65 -12.89 7.77
CA ALA A 443 5.66 -13.44 8.67
C ALA A 443 7.02 -13.60 7.98
N GLU A 444 7.04 -14.11 6.74
CA GLU A 444 8.25 -14.24 5.92
C GLU A 444 8.87 -12.88 5.60
N ARG A 445 8.06 -11.89 5.19
CA ARG A 445 8.51 -10.53 4.90
C ARG A 445 9.06 -9.82 6.14
N ASN A 446 8.41 -9.96 7.29
CA ASN A 446 8.90 -9.40 8.54
C ASN A 446 10.27 -9.96 8.92
N LEU A 447 10.47 -11.27 8.72
CA LEU A 447 11.77 -11.88 8.93
C LEU A 447 12.83 -11.31 7.98
N ALA A 448 12.52 -11.19 6.68
CA ALA A 448 13.42 -10.63 5.67
C ALA A 448 13.75 -9.15 5.93
N LEU A 449 12.75 -8.33 6.31
CA LEU A 449 12.95 -6.92 6.65
C LEU A 449 13.86 -6.76 7.86
N ASN A 450 13.67 -7.57 8.91
CA ASN A 450 14.55 -7.57 10.07
C ASN A 450 15.99 -7.93 9.71
N GLN A 451 16.20 -8.80 8.72
CA GLN A 451 17.53 -9.12 8.20
C GLN A 451 18.13 -7.96 7.39
N ALA A 452 17.34 -7.32 6.53
CA ALA A 452 17.77 -6.17 5.75
C ALA A 452 18.12 -4.95 6.63
N LEU A 453 17.32 -4.69 7.67
CA LEU A 453 17.61 -3.64 8.66
C LEU A 453 18.98 -3.89 9.33
N ARG A 454 19.27 -5.13 9.74
CA ARG A 454 20.59 -5.50 10.29
C ARG A 454 21.73 -5.26 9.29
N GLN A 455 21.49 -5.46 8.00
CA GLN A 455 22.50 -5.20 6.95
C GLN A 455 22.74 -3.71 6.73
N VAL A 456 21.69 -2.88 6.74
CA VAL A 456 21.80 -1.42 6.64
C VAL A 456 22.51 -0.84 7.87
N GLU A 457 22.17 -1.33 9.08
CA GLU A 457 22.87 -0.95 10.30
C GLU A 457 24.36 -1.33 10.25
N ALA A 458 24.69 -2.46 9.63
CA ALA A 458 26.07 -2.86 9.39
C ALA A 458 26.78 -1.96 8.35
N GLN A 459 26.07 -1.30 7.44
CA GLN A 459 26.65 -0.37 6.46
C GLN A 459 26.95 1.02 7.06
N ALA A 460 26.24 1.44 8.10
CA ALA A 460 26.49 2.69 8.84
C ALA A 460 27.54 2.54 9.96
N SER A 461 28.41 1.53 9.88
CA SER A 461 29.26 1.07 10.99
C SER A 461 30.68 1.62 11.00
N THR A 462 31.04 2.52 10.08
CA THR A 462 32.40 3.07 9.94
C THR A 462 32.49 4.54 10.33
N ASP A 463 33.60 4.93 10.96
CA ASP A 463 33.99 6.31 11.20
C ASP A 463 34.46 6.94 9.89
N ALA A 464 33.81 8.04 9.49
CA ALA A 464 34.04 8.67 8.18
C ALA A 464 35.45 9.23 8.00
N LEU A 465 36.16 9.56 9.09
CA LEU A 465 37.52 10.11 9.01
C LEU A 465 38.58 9.01 8.90
N THR A 466 38.51 8.01 9.76
CA THR A 466 39.58 7.00 9.89
C THR A 466 39.32 5.71 9.11
N GLY A 467 38.10 5.50 8.63
CA GLY A 467 37.69 4.26 7.96
C GLY A 467 37.62 3.03 8.87
N LEU A 468 37.96 3.17 10.16
CA LEU A 468 37.75 2.15 11.17
C LEU A 468 36.25 2.03 11.50
N PRO A 469 35.80 0.90 12.04
CA PRO A 469 34.50 0.82 12.69
C PRO A 469 34.27 1.96 13.71
N ASN A 470 33.03 2.38 13.85
CA ASN A 470 32.64 3.44 14.79
C ASN A 470 32.29 2.88 16.18
N ARG A 471 32.03 3.80 17.12
CA ARG A 471 31.65 3.48 18.50
C ARG A 471 30.51 2.47 18.59
N ARG A 472 29.42 2.72 17.85
CA ARG A 472 28.21 1.87 17.88
C ARG A 472 28.52 0.44 17.44
N TYR A 473 29.36 0.25 16.42
CA TYR A 473 29.75 -1.07 15.95
C TYR A 473 30.54 -1.84 17.01
N ILE A 474 31.55 -1.22 17.62
CA ILE A 474 32.41 -1.94 18.56
C ILE A 474 31.70 -2.24 19.89
N GLU A 475 30.75 -1.40 20.32
CA GLU A 475 29.92 -1.68 21.50
C GLU A 475 29.02 -2.90 21.27
N ALA A 476 28.36 -2.97 20.11
CA ALA A 476 27.55 -4.14 19.74
C ALA A 476 28.42 -5.40 19.59
N ARG A 477 29.61 -5.28 19.00
CA ARG A 477 30.52 -6.41 18.81
C ARG A 477 31.10 -6.89 20.14
N LEU A 478 31.44 -6.00 21.06
CA LEU A 478 31.92 -6.35 22.39
C LEU A 478 30.88 -7.19 23.15
N ALA A 479 29.61 -6.81 23.08
CA ALA A 479 28.53 -7.58 23.71
C ALA A 479 28.41 -9.01 23.14
N GLN A 480 28.54 -9.15 21.80
CA GLN A 480 28.53 -10.46 21.14
C GLN A 480 29.72 -11.33 21.55
N GLU A 481 30.94 -10.75 21.59
CA GLU A 481 32.16 -11.49 21.95
C GLU A 481 32.16 -11.88 23.43
N CYS A 482 31.68 -11.03 24.34
CA CYS A 482 31.52 -11.40 25.75
C CYS A 482 30.53 -12.57 25.91
N ALA A 483 29.40 -12.55 25.21
CA ALA A 483 28.44 -13.67 25.23
C ALA A 483 29.03 -14.96 24.63
N ALA A 484 29.87 -14.87 23.60
CA ALA A 484 30.57 -16.01 23.02
C ALA A 484 31.64 -16.56 23.96
N ALA A 485 32.45 -15.70 24.58
CA ALA A 485 33.45 -16.05 25.57
C ALA A 485 32.83 -16.71 26.80
N ALA A 486 31.70 -16.20 27.30
CA ALA A 486 30.97 -16.78 28.43
C ALA A 486 30.51 -18.22 28.16
N ARG A 487 30.13 -18.55 26.92
CA ARG A 487 29.69 -19.90 26.53
C ARG A 487 30.84 -20.86 26.23
N SER A 488 31.92 -20.35 25.63
CA SER A 488 33.02 -21.18 25.12
C SER A 488 34.22 -21.26 26.06
N GLY A 489 34.25 -20.46 27.12
CA GLY A 489 35.38 -20.35 28.05
C GLY A 489 36.61 -19.67 27.45
N ARG A 490 36.50 -19.06 26.27
CA ARG A 490 37.63 -18.42 25.59
C ARG A 490 37.99 -17.07 26.23
N ALA A 491 39.27 -16.74 26.23
CA ALA A 491 39.79 -15.49 26.78
C ALA A 491 39.50 -14.30 25.87
N LEU A 492 39.13 -13.16 26.43
CA LEU A 492 38.84 -11.94 25.69
C LEU A 492 39.46 -10.75 26.45
N SER A 493 40.07 -9.81 25.73
CA SER A 493 40.58 -8.57 26.35
C SER A 493 40.05 -7.33 25.64
N TRP A 494 39.75 -6.29 26.43
CA TRP A 494 39.30 -4.98 25.99
C TRP A 494 40.41 -3.96 26.19
N LEU A 495 40.80 -3.27 25.12
CA LEU A 495 41.84 -2.25 25.15
C LEU A 495 41.24 -0.90 24.76
N LEU A 496 41.56 0.13 25.54
CA LEU A 496 41.24 1.52 25.25
C LEU A 496 42.53 2.28 25.00
N LEU A 497 42.57 3.04 23.92
CA LEU A 497 43.73 3.81 23.50
C LEU A 497 43.31 5.27 23.38
N ASP A 498 44.18 6.18 23.83
CA ASP A 498 43.99 7.61 23.62
C ASP A 498 45.28 8.27 23.15
N ILE A 499 45.17 9.14 22.15
CA ILE A 499 46.32 9.90 21.64
C ILE A 499 46.71 10.97 22.65
N ASP A 500 47.95 10.88 23.14
CA ASP A 500 48.45 11.80 24.14
C ASP A 500 48.56 13.22 23.55
N HIS A 501 48.06 14.20 24.29
CA HIS A 501 48.16 15.62 23.94
C HIS A 501 47.62 16.01 22.55
N LEU A 502 46.66 15.28 21.97
CA LEU A 502 46.07 15.59 20.66
C LEU A 502 45.51 17.03 20.58
N ARG A 503 44.92 17.54 21.67
CA ARG A 503 44.45 18.93 21.74
C ARG A 503 45.58 19.94 21.48
N ARG A 504 46.75 19.72 22.08
CA ARG A 504 47.93 20.58 21.87
C ARG A 504 48.40 20.54 20.41
N VAL A 505 48.33 19.39 19.75
CA VAL A 505 48.62 19.26 18.32
C VAL A 505 47.64 20.09 17.50
N ASN A 506 46.33 20.00 17.79
CA ASN A 506 45.30 20.77 17.10
C ASN A 506 45.48 22.27 17.30
N ASP A 507 45.78 22.70 18.53
CA ASP A 507 45.96 24.12 18.87
C ASP A 507 47.23 24.69 18.22
N THR A 508 48.28 23.88 18.05
CA THR A 508 49.57 24.32 17.49
C THR A 508 49.61 24.28 15.96
N TYR A 509 49.00 23.26 15.35
CA TYR A 509 49.15 22.95 13.93
C TYR A 509 47.84 23.00 13.13
N GLY A 510 46.71 23.22 13.80
CA GLY A 510 45.39 23.27 13.20
C GLY A 510 44.68 21.90 13.14
N GLN A 511 43.36 21.94 13.01
CA GLN A 511 42.50 20.76 13.06
C GLN A 511 42.78 19.75 11.94
N ALA A 512 43.09 20.21 10.73
CA ALA A 512 43.42 19.33 9.60
C ALA A 512 44.67 18.47 9.85
N VAL A 513 45.65 18.99 10.60
CA VAL A 513 46.84 18.24 11.01
C VAL A 513 46.49 17.21 12.08
N GLY A 514 45.61 17.58 13.02
CA GLY A 514 45.02 16.64 13.98
C GLY A 514 44.28 15.47 13.33
N ASP A 515 43.49 15.76 12.30
CA ASP A 515 42.76 14.77 11.52
C ASP A 515 43.72 13.82 10.78
N ALA A 516 44.81 14.33 10.21
CA ALA A 516 45.85 13.50 9.60
C ALA A 516 46.56 12.59 10.63
N VAL A 517 46.82 13.09 11.84
CA VAL A 517 47.35 12.29 12.95
C VAL A 517 46.38 11.16 13.31
N LEU A 518 45.08 11.43 13.39
CA LEU A 518 44.06 10.43 13.66
C LEU A 518 44.02 9.31 12.61
N VAL A 519 44.10 9.68 11.33
CA VAL A 519 44.15 8.74 10.20
C VAL A 519 45.39 7.86 10.27
N GLU A 520 46.56 8.44 10.53
CA GLU A 520 47.81 7.68 10.59
C GLU A 520 47.87 6.75 11.82
N VAL A 521 47.37 7.18 12.98
CA VAL A 521 47.24 6.32 14.16
C VAL A 521 46.29 5.16 13.88
N ALA A 522 45.14 5.42 13.24
CA ALA A 522 44.21 4.38 12.81
C ALA A 522 44.86 3.36 11.87
N ARG A 523 45.67 3.83 10.91
CA ARG A 523 46.43 2.97 9.99
C ARG A 523 47.43 2.08 10.74
N ARG A 524 48.18 2.63 11.69
CA ARG A 524 49.13 1.87 12.53
C ARG A 524 48.42 0.83 13.40
N ILE A 525 47.24 1.15 13.92
CA ILE A 525 46.39 0.20 14.64
C ILE A 525 46.00 -0.96 13.71
N GLN A 526 45.53 -0.68 12.50
CA GLN A 526 45.14 -1.72 11.53
C GLN A 526 46.29 -2.64 11.13
N HIS A 527 47.51 -2.12 10.96
CA HIS A 527 48.67 -2.94 10.61
C HIS A 527 49.23 -3.78 11.76
N THR A 528 48.98 -3.39 13.01
CA THR A 528 49.54 -4.05 14.19
C THR A 528 48.60 -5.09 14.80
N LYS A 529 47.29 -4.89 14.65
CA LYS A 529 46.25 -5.81 15.14
C LYS A 529 46.23 -7.10 14.30
N ARG A 530 45.71 -8.19 14.88
CA ARG A 530 45.46 -9.44 14.13
C ARG A 530 44.20 -9.32 13.30
N ARG A 531 44.02 -10.24 12.35
CA ARG A 531 42.81 -10.33 11.52
C ARG A 531 41.56 -10.65 12.36
N SER A 532 41.73 -11.40 13.45
CA SER A 532 40.68 -11.74 14.42
C SER A 532 40.28 -10.58 15.34
N ASP A 533 41.16 -9.59 15.52
CA ASP A 533 40.91 -8.47 16.43
C ASP A 533 40.02 -7.43 15.76
N VAL A 534 39.18 -6.77 16.55
CA VAL A 534 38.29 -5.70 16.07
C VAL A 534 38.79 -4.38 16.64
N ALA A 535 39.10 -3.41 15.79
CA ALA A 535 39.50 -2.07 16.20
C ALA A 535 38.46 -1.05 15.76
N ALA A 536 38.23 -0.01 16.56
CA ALA A 536 37.27 1.05 16.24
C ALA A 536 37.70 2.40 16.80
N ARG A 537 37.16 3.48 16.22
CA ARG A 537 37.27 4.83 16.78
C ARG A 537 36.03 5.13 17.63
N LEU A 538 36.25 5.56 18.86
CA LEU A 538 35.18 5.94 19.79
C LEU A 538 34.74 7.39 19.63
N GLY A 539 35.65 8.25 19.15
CA GLY A 539 35.44 9.68 18.93
C GLY A 539 36.60 10.52 19.45
N GLY A 540 36.76 11.74 18.96
CA GLY A 540 37.89 12.61 19.34
C GLY A 540 39.23 11.96 19.01
N GLY A 541 40.04 11.69 20.04
CA GLY A 541 41.35 11.02 20.00
C GLY A 541 41.37 9.58 20.50
N SER A 542 40.20 8.99 20.78
CA SER A 542 40.09 7.72 21.48
C SER A 542 39.70 6.56 20.55
N PHE A 543 40.35 5.42 20.76
CA PHE A 543 40.18 4.17 20.01
C PHE A 543 39.96 3.00 20.96
N ALA A 544 39.38 1.93 20.45
CA ALA A 544 39.19 0.69 21.19
C ALA A 544 39.56 -0.53 20.35
N ILE A 545 40.03 -1.59 21.02
CA ILE A 545 40.34 -2.86 20.39
C ILE A 545 39.76 -4.01 21.24
N ILE A 546 39.04 -4.90 20.57
CA ILE A 546 38.65 -6.22 21.08
C ILE A 546 39.72 -7.22 20.63
N ALA A 547 40.50 -7.73 21.58
CA ALA A 547 41.46 -8.80 21.34
C ALA A 547 40.77 -10.15 21.61
N VAL A 548 40.33 -10.80 20.53
CA VAL A 548 39.58 -12.06 20.57
C VAL A 548 40.53 -13.21 20.87
N ASP A 549 40.07 -14.18 21.66
CA ASP A 549 40.85 -15.36 22.07
C ASP A 549 42.22 -14.99 22.68
N THR A 550 42.29 -13.86 23.38
CA THR A 550 43.53 -13.26 23.87
C THR A 550 43.42 -12.92 25.37
N PRO A 551 44.18 -13.61 26.24
CA PRO A 551 44.22 -13.30 27.67
C PRO A 551 45.05 -12.03 27.96
N PRO A 552 44.89 -11.41 29.16
CA PRO A 552 45.53 -10.14 29.49
C PRO A 552 47.05 -10.06 29.28
N PRO A 553 47.87 -11.08 29.60
CA PRO A 553 49.31 -11.02 29.35
C PRO A 553 49.65 -10.90 27.86
N ALA A 554 48.92 -11.62 27.00
CA ALA A 554 49.09 -11.54 25.55
C ALA A 554 48.54 -10.24 24.98
N ALA A 555 47.42 -9.75 25.53
CA ALA A 555 46.86 -8.44 25.17
C ALA A 555 47.82 -7.29 25.53
N ARG A 556 48.55 -7.40 26.65
CA ARG A 556 49.59 -6.44 27.05
C ARG A 556 50.74 -6.39 26.03
N GLN A 557 51.13 -7.52 25.45
CA GLN A 557 52.14 -7.56 24.38
C GLN A 557 51.62 -6.87 23.10
N LEU A 558 50.35 -7.09 22.74
CA LEU A 558 49.72 -6.39 21.62
C LEU A 558 49.68 -4.86 21.85
N ALA A 559 49.26 -4.45 23.05
CA ALA A 559 49.22 -3.05 23.46
C ALA A 559 50.61 -2.39 23.40
N GLU A 560 51.64 -3.05 23.92
CA GLU A 560 53.00 -2.50 23.92
C GLU A 560 53.57 -2.40 22.50
N ARG A 561 53.24 -3.35 21.62
CA ARG A 561 53.60 -3.28 20.21
C ARG A 561 52.92 -2.12 19.50
N LEU A 562 51.62 -1.90 19.77
CA LEU A 562 50.87 -0.75 19.25
C LEU A 562 51.48 0.58 19.72
N ARG A 563 51.75 0.71 21.02
CA ARG A 563 52.36 1.89 21.62
C ARG A 563 53.71 2.22 20.97
N ARG A 564 54.58 1.22 20.83
CA ARG A 564 55.89 1.38 20.16
C ARG A 564 55.73 1.74 18.69
N ALA A 565 54.79 1.12 17.97
CA ALA A 565 54.55 1.44 16.56
C ALA A 565 54.09 2.89 16.36
N VAL A 566 53.29 3.44 17.27
CA VAL A 566 52.90 4.85 17.24
C VAL A 566 54.07 5.76 17.59
N ALA A 567 54.85 5.43 18.63
CA ALA A 567 55.96 6.27 19.08
C ALA A 567 57.23 6.20 18.20
N ALA A 568 57.43 5.14 17.41
CA ALA A 568 58.69 4.88 16.70
C ALA A 568 58.95 5.78 15.48
N ALA A 569 57.90 6.35 14.90
CA ALA A 569 58.02 7.21 13.72
C ALA A 569 57.14 8.43 13.88
N ASP A 570 57.74 9.61 13.76
CA ASP A 570 57.00 10.86 13.69
C ASP A 570 55.98 10.81 12.55
N ILE A 571 54.83 11.42 12.77
CA ILE A 571 53.77 11.49 11.77
C ILE A 571 54.11 12.67 10.85
N ALA A 572 54.48 12.35 9.60
CA ALA A 572 54.78 13.34 8.58
C ALA A 572 53.49 13.92 7.99
N VAL A 573 53.18 15.19 8.28
CA VAL A 573 51.99 15.90 7.79
C VAL A 573 52.37 17.30 7.35
N GLY A 574 52.08 17.65 6.09
CA GLY A 574 52.34 19.00 5.55
C GLY A 574 53.82 19.41 5.58
N GLY A 575 54.75 18.47 5.39
CA GLY A 575 56.20 18.71 5.43
C GLY A 575 56.80 18.84 6.83
N LYS A 576 56.03 18.56 7.89
CA LYS A 576 56.48 18.57 9.29
C LYS A 576 56.41 17.17 9.88
N ASN A 577 57.34 16.85 10.79
CA ASN A 577 57.34 15.61 11.56
C ASN A 577 56.81 15.89 12.96
N ILE A 578 55.68 15.26 13.31
CA ILE A 578 55.01 15.48 14.59
C ILE A 578 55.17 14.22 15.46
N PRO A 579 55.86 14.30 16.60
CA PRO A 579 55.96 13.19 17.53
C PRO A 579 54.61 13.00 18.23
N VAL A 580 54.09 11.78 18.18
CA VAL A 580 52.81 11.41 18.79
C VAL A 580 52.98 10.12 19.58
N THR A 581 52.40 10.08 20.77
CA THR A 581 52.37 8.90 21.63
C THR A 581 50.93 8.55 21.99
N VAL A 582 50.73 7.32 22.48
CA VAL A 582 49.43 6.85 22.94
C VAL A 582 49.55 6.26 24.34
N SER A 583 48.54 6.52 25.16
CA SER A 583 48.31 5.81 26.41
C SER A 583 47.28 4.71 26.20
N ILE A 584 47.50 3.53 26.78
CA ILE A 584 46.65 2.36 26.58
C ILE A 584 46.27 1.76 27.94
N GLY A 585 44.96 1.64 28.19
CA GLY A 585 44.40 0.86 29.29
C GLY A 585 43.82 -0.45 28.79
N LEU A 586 44.03 -1.54 29.52
CA LEU A 586 43.44 -2.83 29.15
C LEU A 586 42.87 -3.60 30.35
N ALA A 587 41.83 -4.38 30.08
CA ALA A 587 41.21 -5.29 31.02
C ALA A 587 40.85 -6.63 30.34
N GLY A 588 40.90 -7.71 31.12
CA GLY A 588 40.51 -9.06 30.69
C GLY A 588 39.09 -9.40 31.08
N TYR A 589 38.39 -10.13 30.22
CA TYR A 589 37.10 -10.73 30.51
C TYR A 589 37.31 -12.19 30.95
N THR A 590 36.72 -12.55 32.09
CA THR A 590 36.72 -13.93 32.61
C THR A 590 35.29 -14.46 32.67
N ALA A 591 35.10 -15.70 32.19
CA ALA A 591 33.81 -16.39 32.29
C ALA A 591 33.43 -16.57 33.77
N GLY A 592 32.37 -15.90 34.21
CA GLY A 592 31.89 -15.92 35.59
C GLY A 592 32.33 -14.75 36.49
N GLY A 593 33.16 -13.81 35.99
CA GLY A 593 33.82 -12.80 36.82
C GLY A 593 33.35 -11.34 36.69
N GLY A 594 32.42 -10.98 35.79
CA GLY A 594 31.95 -9.59 35.69
C GLY A 594 31.02 -9.25 34.53
N THR A 595 30.34 -8.09 34.64
CA THR A 595 29.49 -7.52 33.58
C THR A 595 30.35 -6.83 32.50
N ILE A 596 29.77 -6.61 31.32
CA ILE A 596 30.45 -5.87 30.23
C ILE A 596 30.81 -4.45 30.67
N ASP A 597 30.01 -3.85 31.56
CA ASP A 597 30.28 -2.51 32.09
C ASP A 597 31.48 -2.52 33.05
N ALA A 598 31.63 -3.55 33.89
CA ALA A 598 32.80 -3.71 34.75
C ALA A 598 34.09 -3.88 33.94
N LEU A 599 34.04 -4.63 32.84
CA LEU A 599 35.18 -4.77 31.91
C LEU A 599 35.59 -3.42 31.30
N ARG A 600 34.61 -2.62 30.88
CA ARG A 600 34.85 -1.30 30.29
C ARG A 600 35.44 -0.33 31.32
N GLN A 601 34.82 -0.24 32.49
CA GLN A 601 35.30 0.60 33.58
C GLN A 601 36.76 0.26 33.96
N ALA A 602 37.08 -1.04 34.07
CA ALA A 602 38.43 -1.46 34.42
C ALA A 602 39.50 -1.04 33.38
N ALA A 603 39.14 -1.05 32.09
CA ALA A 603 40.03 -0.57 31.04
C ALA A 603 40.15 0.97 31.05
N GLU A 604 39.07 1.68 31.37
CA GLU A 604 39.07 3.15 31.53
C GLU A 604 39.97 3.57 32.69
N ASP A 605 39.80 2.94 33.86
CA ASP A 605 40.63 3.21 35.04
C ASP A 605 42.12 2.93 34.75
N ALA A 606 42.42 1.87 33.99
CA ALA A 606 43.79 1.58 33.55
C ALA A 606 44.33 2.65 32.59
N LEU A 607 43.52 3.16 31.67
CA LEU A 607 43.92 4.22 30.75
C LEU A 607 44.19 5.53 31.51
N GLU A 608 43.36 5.87 32.49
CA GLU A 608 43.57 7.05 33.33
C GLU A 608 44.86 6.95 34.14
N ARG A 609 45.16 5.79 34.74
CA ARG A 609 46.45 5.55 35.41
C ARG A 609 47.62 5.68 34.45
N ALA A 610 47.51 5.13 33.23
CA ALA A 610 48.55 5.26 32.21
C ALA A 610 48.85 6.74 31.89
N LYS A 611 47.81 7.57 31.77
CA LYS A 611 47.95 9.02 31.57
C LYS A 611 48.57 9.72 32.78
N ALA A 612 48.06 9.44 33.98
CA ALA A 612 48.50 10.07 35.23
C ALA A 612 49.98 9.79 35.55
N GLN A 613 50.50 8.63 35.17
CA GLN A 613 51.89 8.27 35.45
C GLN A 613 52.89 8.82 34.41
N GLY A 614 52.46 9.67 33.47
CA GLY A 614 53.34 10.34 32.51
C GLY A 614 53.15 9.91 31.05
N CYS A 615 51.96 9.39 30.69
CA CYS A 615 51.57 9.04 29.33
C CYS A 615 52.50 8.00 28.66
N ASN A 616 52.32 7.78 27.34
CA ASN A 616 53.14 6.88 26.51
C ASN A 616 53.44 5.53 27.16
N ARG A 617 52.40 4.86 27.69
CA ARG A 617 52.53 3.58 28.39
C ARG A 617 51.28 2.73 28.29
N VAL A 618 51.46 1.46 28.63
CA VAL A 618 50.37 0.50 28.79
C VAL A 618 50.20 0.22 30.27
N ASP A 619 48.98 0.37 30.76
CA ASP A 619 48.59 -0.13 32.08
C ASP A 619 47.48 -1.18 31.95
N CYS A 620 47.41 -2.08 32.91
CA CYS A 620 46.40 -3.12 32.98
C CYS A 620 45.84 -3.20 34.39
N GLN A 621 44.54 -3.40 34.52
CA GLN A 621 43.97 -3.75 35.81
C GLN A 621 44.20 -5.25 36.07
N ALA A 622 45.05 -5.56 37.04
CA ALA A 622 45.10 -6.92 37.59
C ALA A 622 43.79 -7.18 38.35
N GLN A 623 43.13 -8.30 38.08
CA GLN A 623 42.06 -8.75 38.96
C GLN A 623 42.64 -8.94 40.38
N PRO A 624 41.89 -8.60 41.44
CA PRO A 624 42.23 -9.08 42.77
C PRO A 624 42.23 -10.61 42.72
N SER A 625 43.35 -11.22 43.14
CA SER A 625 43.43 -12.65 43.37
C SER A 625 42.28 -13.08 44.27
N ALA A 626 41.47 -14.03 43.82
CA ALA A 626 40.46 -14.67 44.65
C ALA A 626 41.12 -15.48 45.78
#